data_AF-A0AAV2L5R9-F1
#
_entry.id   AF-A0AAV2L5R9-F1
#
_cell.length_a   1.000
_cell.length_b   1.000
_cell.length_c   1.000
_cell.angle_alpha   90.00
_cell.angle_beta   90.00
_cell.angle_gamma   90.00
#
_symmetry.space_group_name_H-M   'P 1'
#
loop_
_entity.id
_entity.type
_entity.pdbx_description
1 polymer ?
#
loop_
_entity_poly.entity_id
_entity_poly.type
_entity_poly.pdbx_seq_one_letter_code
_entity_poly.pdbx_strand_id
1 'polypeptide(L)' 'MLLRESSKFPSYNYRTYAVRRVRDAFRDNRSVQEPELLNRLLQEGEQRLQMIRRQVLVGQLYATQKSIIE' A
#
# COMPACT_ATOMS: atom_id res chain seq x y z
N MET A 1 0.07 9.01 3.50
CA MET A 1 -1.24 8.50 3.03
C MET A 1 -1.23 7.01 2.72
N LEU A 2 -0.29 6.50 1.92
CA LEU A 2 -0.18 5.07 1.56
C LEU A 2 -0.17 4.10 2.75
N LEU A 3 0.66 4.36 3.78
CA LEU A 3 0.70 3.52 4.98
C LEU A 3 -0.63 3.51 5.74
N ARG A 4 -1.30 4.67 5.82
CA ARG A 4 -2.59 4.82 6.50
C ARG A 4 -3.72 4.10 5.76
N GLU A 5 -3.70 4.07 4.42
CA GLU A 5 -4.69 3.29 3.67
C GLU A 5 -4.37 1.79 3.74
N SER A 6 -3.09 1.41 3.66
CA SER A 6 -2.66 0.02 3.76
C SER A 6 -3.03 -0.62 5.11
N SER A 7 -3.04 0.15 6.21
CA SER A 7 -3.45 -0.37 7.52
C SER A 7 -4.96 -0.66 7.63
N LYS A 8 -5.79 -0.21 6.67
CA LYS A 8 -7.25 -0.42 6.69
C LYS A 8 -7.68 -1.73 6.05
N PHE A 9 -6.75 -2.50 5.46
CA PHE A 9 -7.07 -3.82 4.94
C PHE A 9 -7.62 -4.72 6.07
N PRO A 10 -8.81 -5.31 5.91
CA PRO A 10 -9.39 -6.15 6.95
C PRO A 10 -8.60 -7.44 7.15
N SER A 11 -8.10 -8.04 6.06
CA SER A 11 -7.27 -9.24 6.13
C SER A 11 -5.84 -8.91 6.60
N TYR A 12 -5.38 -9.65 7.61
CA TYR A 12 -4.01 -9.57 8.15
C TYR A 12 -2.93 -9.70 7.09
N ASN A 13 -3.04 -10.70 6.20
CA ASN A 13 -2.02 -10.97 5.19
C ASN A 13 -1.86 -9.80 4.22
N TYR A 14 -2.99 -9.25 3.73
CA TYR A 14 -2.97 -8.09 2.84
C TYR A 14 -2.47 -6.83 3.56
N ARG A 15 -2.91 -6.60 4.80
CA ARG A 15 -2.49 -5.47 5.64
C ARG A 15 -0.98 -5.46 5.87
N THR A 16 -0.44 -6.57 6.34
CA THR A 16 1.01 -6.71 6.65
C THR A 16 1.85 -6.61 5.39
N TYR A 17 1.45 -7.29 4.31
CA TYR A 17 2.14 -7.19 3.02
C TYR A 17 2.14 -5.76 2.47
N ALA A 18 0.99 -5.09 2.43
CA ALA A 18 0.87 -3.75 1.87
C ALA A 18 1.73 -2.73 2.65
N VAL A 19 1.68 -2.79 3.99
CA VAL A 19 2.51 -1.93 4.84
C VAL A 19 4.00 -2.17 4.60
N ARG A 20 4.45 -3.43 4.54
CA ARG A 20 5.84 -3.77 4.26
C ARG A 20 6.26 -3.28 2.87
N ARG A 21 5.48 -3.61 1.83
CA ARG A 21 5.78 -3.24 0.44
C ARG A 21 5.89 -1.73 0.23
N VAL A 22 5.03 -0.94 0.89
CA VAL A 22 5.12 0.52 0.86
C VAL A 22 6.42 0.98 1.54
N ARG A 23 6.77 0.47 2.71
CA ARG A 23 8.03 0.85 3.38
C ARG A 23 9.26 0.52 2.53
N ASP A 24 9.32 -0.70 2.00
CA ASP A 24 10.44 -1.16 1.19
C ASP A 24 10.57 -0.30 -0.07
N ALA A 25 9.48 -0.04 -0.78
CA ALA A 25 9.51 0.79 -1.99
C ALA A 25 10.06 2.20 -1.75
N PHE A 26 9.69 2.85 -0.64
CA PHE A 26 10.23 4.18 -0.31
C PHE A 26 11.70 4.11 0.14
N ARG A 27 12.09 3.04 0.84
CA ARG A 27 13.48 2.83 1.27
C ARG A 27 14.40 2.57 0.09
N ASP A 28 13.97 1.73 -0.85
CA ASP A 28 14.74 1.36 -2.05
C ASP A 28 15.01 2.56 -2.95
N ASN A 29 14.05 3.51 -3.02
CA ASN A 29 14.15 4.70 -3.86
C ASN A 29 14.66 5.95 -3.13
N ARG A 30 15.14 5.83 -1.88
CA ARG A 30 15.51 6.98 -1.02
C ARG A 30 16.62 7.88 -1.59
N SER A 31 17.48 7.32 -2.45
CA SER A 31 18.69 7.98 -2.94
C SER A 31 18.54 8.46 -4.39
N VAL A 32 17.36 8.32 -4.99
CA VAL A 32 17.07 8.82 -6.34
C VAL A 32 17.05 10.34 -6.32
N GLN A 33 17.91 10.95 -7.16
CA GLN A 33 18.02 12.41 -7.30
C GLN A 33 17.63 12.90 -8.70
N GLU A 34 17.53 11.99 -9.67
CA GLU A 34 17.08 12.26 -11.04
C GLU A 34 15.62 12.79 -11.04
N PRO A 35 15.38 14.06 -11.42
CA PRO A 35 14.06 14.68 -11.29
C PRO A 35 12.96 13.97 -12.07
N GLU A 36 13.28 13.46 -13.27
CA GLU A 36 12.33 12.72 -14.10
C GLU A 36 11.95 11.36 -13.48
N LEU A 37 12.90 10.68 -12.85
CA LEU A 37 12.64 9.41 -12.18
C LEU A 37 11.82 9.65 -10.92
N LEU A 38 12.12 10.71 -10.16
CA LEU A 38 11.35 11.09 -8.98
C LEU A 38 9.88 11.37 -9.35
N ASN A 39 9.63 12.15 -10.40
CA ASN A 39 8.27 12.44 -10.87
C ASN A 39 7.51 11.17 -11.25
N ARG A 40 8.16 10.23 -11.95
CA ARG A 40 7.56 8.94 -12.30
C ARG A 40 7.22 8.11 -11.06
N LEU A 41 8.12 8.04 -10.08
CA LEU A 41 7.91 7.31 -8.83
C LEU A 41 6.77 7.92 -7.99
N LEU A 42 6.64 9.25 -8.00
CA LEU A 42 5.53 9.94 -7.32
C LEU A 42 4.19 9.63 -8.00
N GLN A 43 4.11 9.72 -9.33
CA GLN A 43 2.90 9.35 -10.08
C GLN A 43 2.51 7.90 -9.85
N GLU A 44 3.49 6.99 -9.83
CA GLU A 44 3.25 5.58 -9.50
C GLU A 44 2.72 5.42 -8.06
N GLY A 45 3.27 6.18 -7.11
CA GLY A 45 2.80 6.24 -5.73
C GLY A 45 1.33 6.66 -5.61
N GLU A 46 0.90 7.65 -6.40
CA GLU A 46 -0.50 8.10 -6.45
C GLU A 46 -1.42 7.04 -7.05
N GLN A 47 -1.01 6.40 -8.16
CA GLN A 47 -1.77 5.30 -8.77
C GLN A 47 -1.93 4.12 -7.80
N ARG A 48 -0.84 3.75 -7.11
CA ARG A 48 -0.86 2.71 -6.07
C ARG A 48 -1.78 3.09 -4.90
N LEU A 49 -1.82 4.36 -4.50
CA LEU A 49 -2.74 4.84 -3.46
C LEU A 49 -4.20 4.64 -3.85
N GLN A 50 -4.57 4.98 -5.09
CA GLN A 50 -5.93 4.76 -5.58
C GLN A 50 -6.29 3.27 -5.65
N MET A 51 -5.33 2.43 -6.06
CA MET A 51 -5.50 0.98 -6.07
C MET A 51 -5.73 0.43 -4.65
N ILE A 52 -4.91 0.83 -3.67
CA ILE A 52 -5.06 0.40 -2.27
C ILE A 52 -6.44 0.81 -1.73
N ARG A 53 -6.90 2.04 -1.98
CA ARG A 53 -8.23 2.50 -1.56
C ARG A 53 -9.36 1.61 -2.09
N ARG A 54 -9.32 1.28 -3.39
CA ARG A 54 -10.32 0.39 -4.00
C ARG A 54 -10.26 -1.02 -3.41
N GLN A 55 -9.06 -1.56 -3.22
CA GLN A 55 -8.88 -2.90 -2.66
C GLN A 55 -9.31 -2.98 -1.19
N VAL A 56 -9.07 -1.93 -0.39
CA VAL A 56 -9.58 -1.83 0.98
C VAL A 56 -11.11 -1.83 0.98
N LEU A 57 -11.74 -1.03 0.12
CA LEU A 57 -13.21 -0.97 0.02
C LEU A 57 -13.79 -2.35 -0.36
N VAL A 58 -13.25 -3.01 -1.38
CA VAL A 58 -13.69 -4.35 -1.79
C VAL A 58 -13.48 -5.35 -0.66
N GLY A 59 -12.32 -5.32 0.01
CA GLY A 59 -12.04 -6.19 1.14
C GLY A 59 -13.00 -5.99 2.32
N GLN A 60 -13.49 -4.76 2.53
CA GLN A 60 -14.50 -4.46 3.55
C GLN A 60 -15.90 -4.96 3.14
N LEU A 61 -16.27 -4.83 1.86
CA LEU A 61 -17.56 -5.33 1.35
C LEU A 61 -17.67 -6.85 1.42
N TYR A 62 -16.55 -7.56 1.22
CA TYR A 62 -16.48 -9.02 1.24
C TYR A 62 -15.62 -9.52 2.41
N ALA A 63 -15.68 -8.84 3.56
CA ALA A 63 -14.93 -9.23 4.73
C ALA A 63 -15.39 -10.61 5.23
N THR A 64 -14.42 -11.50 5.49
CA THR A 64 -14.63 -12.82 6.08
C THR A 64 -14.17 -12.85 7.53
N GLN A 65 -14.35 -13.97 8.22
CA GLN A 65 -13.81 -14.14 9.58
C GLN A 65 -12.30 -13.90 9.61
N LYS A 66 -11.86 -13.31 10.72
CA LYS A 66 -10.45 -13.04 10.98
C LYS A 66 -9.66 -14.36 11.04
N SER A 67 -8.44 -14.33 10.53
CA SER A 67 -7.53 -15.48 10.61
C SER A 67 -7.14 -15.77 12.06
N ILE A 68 -6.76 -17.02 12.35
CA ILE A 68 -6.25 -17.45 13.67
C ILE A 68 -4.97 -16.69 14.08
N ILE A 69 -4.25 -16.15 13.10
CA ILE A 69 -2.98 -15.41 13.29
C ILE A 69 -3.23 -13.94 13.69
N GLU A 70 -4.49 -13.47 13.71
CA GLU A 70 -4.81 -12.12 14.19
C GLU A 70 -4.66 -11.92 15.69
#